data_AF-A0A3D1QZ66-F1
#
_entry.id   AF-A0A3D1QZ66-F1
#
_cell.length_a   1.000
_cell.length_b   1.000
_cell.length_c   1.000
_cell.angle_alpha   90.00
_cell.angle_beta   90.00
_cell.angle_gamma   90.00
#
_symmetry.space_group_name_H-M   'P 1'
#
loop_
_entity.id
_entity.type
_entity.pdbx_description
1 polymer ?
#
loop_
_entity_poly.entity_id
_entity_poly.type
_entity_poly.pdbx_seq_one_letter_code
_entity_poly.pdbx_strand_id
1 'polypeptide(L)'
;MDQTDLLPARMLNEWVYCPRLALLEHLHGEWAPNAFTEDGAFVHRRVDEERGQWPQPEDLEGAEVARSLLLSAPDDGLIARLDLVEAVGQG
;
A
#
# COMPACT_ATOMS: atom_id res chain seq x y z
N MET A 1 -2.27 15.04 -11.48
CA MET A 1 -2.24 14.93 -10.02
C MET A 1 -0.85 14.48 -9.67
N ASP A 2 -0.15 15.24 -8.84
CA ASP A 2 1.15 14.81 -8.30
C ASP A 2 0.89 13.63 -7.35
N GLN A 3 1.87 12.77 -7.11
CA GLN A 3 1.78 11.71 -6.09
C GLN A 3 1.45 12.29 -4.70
N THR A 4 1.73 13.58 -4.50
CA THR A 4 1.39 14.35 -3.31
C THR A 4 -0.13 14.57 -3.11
N ASP A 5 -0.95 14.42 -4.16
CA ASP A 5 -2.40 14.56 -4.08
C ASP A 5 -3.12 13.27 -3.62
N LEU A 6 -2.40 12.14 -3.52
CA LEU A 6 -2.99 10.84 -3.18
C LEU A 6 -2.87 10.55 -1.68
N LEU A 7 -3.99 10.17 -1.08
CA LEU A 7 -4.05 9.76 0.32
C LEU A 7 -3.60 8.31 0.46
N PRO A 8 -2.66 7.98 1.37
CA PRO A 8 -2.33 6.59 1.65
C PRO A 8 -3.55 5.81 2.14
N ALA A 9 -3.83 4.63 1.56
CA ALA A 9 -5.02 3.84 1.89
C ALA A 9 -5.15 3.52 3.39
N ARG A 10 -4.03 3.40 4.12
CA ARG A 10 -4.03 3.22 5.58
C ARG A 10 -4.81 4.30 6.33
N MET A 11 -4.86 5.52 5.78
CA MET A 11 -5.54 6.66 6.41
C MET A 11 -7.06 6.46 6.49
N LEU A 12 -7.63 5.62 5.63
CA LEU A 12 -9.05 5.25 5.73
C LEU A 12 -9.32 4.49 7.02
N ASN A 13 -8.42 3.57 7.41
CA ASN A 13 -8.53 2.84 8.67
C ASN A 13 -8.39 3.78 9.88
N GLU A 14 -7.43 4.71 9.83
CA GLU A 14 -7.26 5.71 10.90
C GLU A 14 -8.47 6.63 11.02
N TRP A 15 -9.08 7.02 9.90
CA TRP A 15 -10.27 7.87 9.92
C TRP A 15 -11.46 7.16 10.57
N VAL A 16 -11.69 5.89 10.21
CA VAL A 16 -12.75 5.06 10.81
C VAL A 16 -12.51 4.86 12.30
N TYR A 17 -11.25 4.68 12.71
CA TYR A 17 -10.88 4.54 14.11
C TYR A 17 -11.04 5.85 14.90
N CYS A 18 -10.43 6.94 14.43
CA CYS A 18 -10.51 8.27 15.02
C CYS A 18 -10.17 9.36 13.98
N PRO A 19 -11.15 10.16 13.52
CA PRO A 19 -10.90 11.23 12.56
C PRO A 19 -9.85 12.25 13.02
N ARG A 20 -9.79 12.52 14.33
CA ARG A 20 -8.78 13.40 14.92
C ARG A 20 -7.37 12.84 14.78
N LEU A 21 -7.19 11.53 15.01
CA LEU A 21 -5.89 10.88 14.84
C LEU A 21 -5.46 10.92 13.37
N ALA A 22 -6.36 10.59 12.44
CA ALA A 22 -6.08 10.63 11.01
C ALA A 22 -5.59 12.01 10.54
N LEU A 23 -6.21 13.09 11.02
CA LEU A 23 -5.77 14.46 10.69
C LEU A 23 -4.40 14.80 11.28
N LEU A 24 -4.13 14.41 12.53
CA LEU A 24 -2.83 14.62 13.17
C LEU A 24 -1.70 13.89 12.43
N GLU A 25 -1.93 12.64 12.05
CA GLU A 25 -0.94 11.84 11.35
C GLU A 25 -0.70 12.32 9.91
N HIS A 26 -1.77 12.60 9.15
CA HIS A 26 -1.66 12.90 7.72
C HIS A 26 -1.29 14.36 7.43
N LEU A 27 -1.92 15.32 8.12
CA LEU A 27 -1.71 16.74 7.86
C LEU A 27 -0.60 17.34 8.73
N HIS A 28 -0.53 16.91 10.00
CA HIS A 28 0.44 17.46 10.95
C HIS A 28 1.73 16.62 11.07
N GLY A 29 1.77 15.44 10.43
CA GLY A 29 2.94 14.56 10.46
C GLY A 29 3.23 13.99 11.85
N GLU A 30 2.25 14.04 12.76
CA GLU A 30 2.41 13.52 14.12
C GLU A 30 2.21 12.00 14.12
N TRP A 31 3.31 11.26 14.04
CA TRP A 31 3.31 9.80 14.11
C TRP A 31 4.09 9.31 15.33
N ALA A 32 3.49 8.40 16.11
CA ALA A 32 4.15 7.71 17.21
C ALA A 32 3.97 6.20 17.02
N PRO A 33 5.05 5.44 16.77
CA PRO A 33 4.94 4.00 16.66
C PRO A 33 4.49 3.40 17.99
N ASN A 34 3.58 2.43 17.90
CA ASN A 34 3.21 1.55 19.00
C ASN A 34 3.81 0.14 18.78
N ALA A 35 3.74 -0.71 19.80
CA ALA A 35 4.32 -2.05 19.76
C ALA A 35 3.82 -2.91 18.57
N PHE A 36 2.57 -2.72 18.12
CA PHE A 36 2.02 -3.46 16.96
C PHE A 36 2.59 -2.95 15.63
N THR A 37 2.74 -1.64 15.48
CA THR A 37 3.35 -1.05 14.28
C THR A 37 4.85 -1.34 14.18
N GLU A 38 5.55 -1.45 15.31
CA GLU A 38 6.97 -1.83 15.34
C GLU A 38 7.18 -3.29 14.96
N ASP A 39 6.36 -4.20 15.50
CA ASP A 39 6.41 -5.62 15.16
C ASP A 39 6.09 -5.86 13.69
N GLY A 40 5.05 -5.20 13.17
CA GLY A 40 4.72 -5.21 11.74
C GLY A 40 5.88 -4.74 10.85
N ALA A 41 6.51 -3.62 11.21
CA ALA A 41 7.68 -3.11 10.48
C ALA A 41 8.88 -4.06 10.53
N PHE A 42 9.09 -4.77 11.65
CA PHE A 42 10.15 -5.76 11.76
C PHE A 42 9.89 -6.98 10.84
N VAL A 43 8.65 -7.48 10.81
CA VAL A 43 8.26 -8.60 9.94
C VAL A 43 8.33 -8.20 8.46
N HIS A 44 7.85 -7.01 8.10
CA HIS A 44 7.77 -6.57 6.70
C HIS A 44 9.12 -6.16 6.10
N ARG A 45 10.12 -5.83 6.93
CA ARG A 45 11.46 -5.42 6.46
C ARG A 45 12.10 -6.38 5.44
N ARG A 46 11.80 -7.68 5.53
CA ARG A 46 12.35 -8.70 4.62
C ARG A 46 11.68 -8.75 3.25
N VAL A 47 10.50 -8.14 3.11
CA VAL A 47 9.65 -8.20 1.92
C VAL A 47 9.30 -6.82 1.35
N ASP A 48 9.77 -5.73 1.99
CA ASP A 48 9.54 -4.34 1.56
C ASP A 48 10.26 -3.96 0.26
N GLU A 49 11.26 -4.73 -0.17
CA GLU A 49 11.89 -4.51 -1.48
C GLU A 49 10.91 -4.88 -2.60
N GLU A 50 10.62 -3.90 -3.47
CA GLU A 50 9.83 -4.12 -4.67
C GLU A 50 10.49 -5.18 -5.56
N ARG A 51 9.78 -6.27 -5.82
CA ARG A 51 10.28 -7.41 -6.58
C ARG A 51 9.20 -7.95 -7.50
N GLY A 52 9.64 -8.26 -8.73
CA GLY A 52 8.75 -8.65 -9.83
C GLY A 52 8.39 -7.44 -10.69
N GLN A 53 8.28 -7.66 -11.99
CA GLN A 53 7.61 -6.73 -12.89
C GLN A 53 6.16 -7.19 -12.97
N TRP A 54 5.20 -6.28 -12.77
CA TRP A 54 3.81 -6.61 -13.05
C TRP A 54 3.61 -6.60 -14.56
N PRO A 55 3.27 -7.75 -15.17
CA PRO A 55 3.13 -7.87 -16.62
C PRO A 55 1.88 -7.12 -17.11
N GLN A 56 1.83 -6.85 -18.41
CA GLN A 56 0.56 -6.43 -19.01
C GLN A 56 -0.45 -7.58 -18.93
N PRO A 57 -1.76 -7.29 -18.86
CA PRO A 57 -2.79 -8.33 -18.82
C PRO A 57 -2.70 -9.36 -19.95
N GLU A 58 -2.22 -8.93 -21.12
CA GLU A 58 -2.00 -9.75 -22.32
C GLU A 58 -0.76 -10.65 -22.27
N ASP A 59 0.19 -10.36 -21.38
CA ASP A 59 1.44 -11.11 -21.18
C ASP A 59 1.35 -12.09 -19.99
N LEU A 60 0.18 -12.21 -19.36
CA LEU A 60 -0.03 -13.07 -18.19
C LEU A 60 0.02 -14.56 -18.57
N GLU A 61 1.20 -15.16 -18.46
CA GLU A 61 1.41 -16.60 -18.64
C GLU A 61 1.36 -17.33 -17.28
N GLY A 62 0.19 -17.86 -16.93
CA GLY A 62 0.02 -18.69 -15.73
C GLY A 62 -0.17 -17.88 -14.45
N ALA A 63 0.54 -18.26 -13.38
CA ALA A 63 0.45 -17.62 -12.07
C ALA A 63 1.67 -16.70 -11.85
N GLU A 64 1.44 -15.39 -11.89
CA GLU A 64 2.48 -14.39 -11.60
C GLU A 64 2.33 -13.81 -10.21
N VAL A 65 3.47 -13.58 -9.54
CA VAL A 65 3.53 -13.08 -8.17
C VAL A 65 4.47 -11.89 -8.09
N ALA A 66 3.93 -10.72 -7.73
CA ALA A 66 4.70 -9.52 -7.44
C ALA A 66 4.60 -9.15 -5.96
N ARG A 67 5.63 -8.47 -5.43
CA ARG A 67 5.72 -8.09 -4.02
C ARG A 67 6.10 -6.62 -3.88
N SER A 68 5.55 -5.98 -2.85
CA SER A 68 5.82 -4.58 -2.50
C SER A 68 5.61 -3.62 -3.69
N LEU A 69 4.49 -3.77 -4.40
CA LEU A 69 4.14 -2.91 -5.52
C LEU A 69 3.48 -1.62 -5.02
N LEU A 70 3.93 -0.48 -5.52
CA LEU A 70 3.24 0.79 -5.31
C LEU A 70 2.13 0.97 -6.34
N LEU A 71 0.88 1.01 -5.88
CA LEU A 71 -0.29 1.17 -6.73
C LEU A 71 -1.01 2.48 -6.39
N SER A 72 -1.38 3.23 -7.41
CA SER A 72 -2.20 4.44 -7.31
C SER A 72 -3.58 4.22 -7.94
N ALA A 73 -4.62 4.75 -7.30
CA ALA A 73 -5.98 4.83 -7.81
C ALA A 73 -6.39 6.32 -7.86
N PRO A 74 -6.04 7.04 -8.94
CA PRO A 74 -6.22 8.50 -9.00
C PRO A 74 -7.69 8.94 -8.94
N ASP A 75 -8.60 8.16 -9.53
CA ASP A 75 -10.03 8.46 -9.52
C ASP A 75 -10.63 8.38 -8.11
N ASP A 76 -10.04 7.54 -7.25
CA ASP A 76 -10.39 7.42 -5.83
C ASP A 76 -9.51 8.31 -4.91
N GLY A 77 -8.49 8.95 -5.46
CA GLY A 77 -7.52 9.76 -4.72
C GLY A 77 -6.63 8.97 -3.76
N LEU A 78 -6.36 7.68 -4.05
CA LEU A 78 -5.65 6.77 -3.14
C LEU A 78 -4.30 6.29 -3.67
N ILE A 79 -3.38 5.98 -2.76
CA ILE A 79 -2.14 5.26 -3.02
C ILE A 79 -1.88 4.21 -1.95
N ALA A 80 -1.30 3.06 -2.34
CA ALA A 80 -0.94 2.00 -1.40
C ALA A 80 0.28 1.23 -1.87
N ARG A 81 1.05 0.70 -0.91
CA ARG A 81 2.01 -0.37 -1.14
C ARG A 81 1.31 -1.69 -0.89
N LEU A 82 1.26 -2.56 -1.90
CA LEU A 82 0.67 -3.89 -1.83
C LEU A 82 1.77 -4.90 -1.54
N ASP A 83 1.64 -5.66 -0.45
CA ASP A 83 2.66 -6.62 -0.03
C ASP A 83 2.81 -7.81 -1.00
N LEU A 84 1.69 -8.26 -1.56
CA LEU A 84 1.61 -9.40 -2.48
C LEU A 84 0.49 -9.14 -3.49
N VAL A 85 0.78 -9.36 -4.77
CA VAL A 85 -0.20 -9.38 -5.84
C VAL A 85 -0.03 -10.67 -6.62
N GLU A 86 -1.11 -11.42 -6.80
CA GLU A 86 -1.15 -12.67 -7.54
C GLU A 86 -2.07 -12.49 -8.76
N ALA A 87 -1.57 -12.77 -9.96
CA ALA A 87 -2.40 -12.86 -11.15
C ALA A 87 -2.58 -14.33 -11.53
N VAL A 88 -3.82 -14.71 -11.84
CA VAL A 88 -4.16 -16.04 -12.35
C VAL A 88 -4.80 -15.85 -13.72
N GLY A 89 -4.07 -16.23 -14.78
CA GLY A 89 -4.63 -16.27 -16.13
C GLY A 89 -5.81 -17.25 -16.19
N GLN A 90 -6.95 -16.80 -16.72
CA GLN A 90 -8.04 -17.73 -17.08
C GLN A 90 -7.68 -18.32 -18.44
N GLY A 91 -7.24 -19.58 -18.45
CA GLY A 91 -6.97 -20.34 -19.67
C GLY A 91 -8.23 -20.63 -20.49
#